data_AF-A0A3D5Q0G7-F1
#
_entry.id   AF-A0A3D5Q0G7-F1
#
_cell.length_a   1.000
_cell.length_b   1.000
_cell.length_c   1.000
_cell.angle_alpha   90.00
_cell.angle_beta   90.00
_cell.angle_gamma   90.00
#
_symmetry.space_group_name_H-M   'P 1'
#
loop_
_entity.id
_entity.type
_entity.pdbx_description
1 polymer ?
#
loop_
_entity_poly.entity_id
_entity_poly.type
_entity_poly.pdbx_seq_one_letter_code
_entity_poly.pdbx_strand_id
1 'polypeptide(L)' 'MQDSPSTVDNPEWLNVIRWTDDGLVPAIAQDAATGEILMMAWM' A
#
# COMPACT_ATOMS: atom_id res chain seq x y z
N MET A 1 -7.45 33.94 -3.58
CA MET A 1 -6.36 33.64 -4.52
C MET A 1 -5.90 32.24 -4.17
N GLN A 2 -6.27 31.25 -4.99
CA GLN A 2 -5.77 29.88 -4.92
C GLN A 2 -4.23 29.90 -4.98
N ASP A 3 -3.57 29.10 -4.14
CA ASP A 3 -2.30 28.40 -4.41
C ASP A 3 -1.99 27.49 -3.21
N SER A 4 -2.62 26.32 -3.16
CA SER A 4 -2.20 25.23 -2.29
C SER A 4 -1.50 24.21 -3.19
N PRO A 5 -0.21 23.90 -2.99
CA PRO A 5 0.54 23.05 -3.91
C PRO A 5 -0.05 21.64 -3.88
N SER A 6 -0.82 21.33 -4.93
CA SER A 6 -1.37 20.01 -5.21
C SER A 6 -0.31 19.12 -5.86
N THR A 7 0.75 18.81 -5.12
CA THR A 7 1.67 17.73 -5.47
C THR A 7 1.90 16.91 -4.21
N VAL A 8 1.08 15.87 -4.04
CA VAL A 8 1.44 14.78 -3.13
C VAL A 8 2.65 14.09 -3.75
N ASP A 9 3.83 14.36 -3.21
CA ASP A 9 5.04 13.63 -3.58
C ASP A 9 4.77 12.15 -3.35
N ASN A 10 4.81 11.36 -4.43
CA ASN A 10 4.66 9.91 -4.34
C ASN A 10 5.80 9.39 -3.46
N PRO A 11 5.53 8.82 -2.27
CA PRO A 11 6.58 8.52 -1.34
C PRO A 11 7.51 7.43 -1.92
N GLU A 12 8.83 7.64 -1.80
CA GLU A 12 9.87 6.83 -2.43
C GLU A 12 9.73 5.31 -2.21
N TRP A 13 9.14 4.90 -1.08
CA TRP A 13 8.91 3.49 -0.76
C TRP A 13 7.91 2.81 -1.71
N LEU A 14 6.98 3.54 -2.35
CA LEU A 14 6.05 2.96 -3.31
C LEU A 14 6.76 2.49 -4.58
N ASN A 15 7.89 3.11 -4.93
CA ASN A 15 8.66 2.78 -6.14
C ASN A 15 9.35 1.41 -6.05
N VAL A 16 9.54 0.86 -4.84
CA VAL A 16 10.20 -0.44 -4.64
C VAL A 16 9.22 -1.60 -4.49
N ILE A 17 7.92 -1.33 -4.47
CA ILE A 17 6.89 -2.36 -4.35
C ILE A 17 6.79 -3.15 -5.65
N ARG A 18 6.62 -4.47 -5.51
CA ARG A 18 6.36 -5.36 -6.65
C ARG A 18 4.86 -5.45 -6.87
N TRP A 19 4.42 -4.77 -7.93
CA TRP A 19 3.06 -4.83 -8.43
C TRP A 19 2.92 -6.00 -9.41
N THR A 20 1.71 -6.56 -9.48
CA THR A 20 1.33 -7.48 -10.55
C THR A 20 1.00 -6.71 -11.84
N ASP A 21 0.86 -7.40 -12.96
CA ASP A 21 0.49 -6.79 -14.25
C ASP A 21 -0.91 -6.13 -14.21
N ASP A 22 -1.78 -6.60 -13.32
CA ASP A 22 -3.11 -6.04 -13.05
C ASP A 22 -3.07 -4.83 -12.10
N GLY A 23 -1.88 -4.45 -11.62
CA GLY A 23 -1.69 -3.33 -10.69
C GLY A 23 -2.05 -3.65 -9.24
N LEU A 24 -2.06 -4.93 -8.85
CA LEU A 24 -2.35 -5.37 -7.48
C LEU A 24 -1.07 -5.65 -6.68
N VAL A 25 -1.16 -5.50 -5.35
CA VAL A 25 -0.14 -5.87 -4.37
C VAL A 25 -0.61 -6.98 -3.44
N PRO A 26 0.28 -7.86 -2.99
CA PRO A 26 -0.05 -8.86 -1.99
C PRO A 26 -0.25 -8.20 -0.62
N ALA A 27 -1.35 -8.52 0.04
CA ALA A 27 -1.68 -8.05 1.39
C ALA A 27 -1.93 -9.24 2.33
N ILE A 28 -1.41 -9.16 3.56
CA ILE A 28 -1.61 -10.16 4.61
C ILE A 28 -2.31 -9.47 5.78
N ALA A 29 -3.49 -9.96 6.15
CA ALA A 29 -4.17 -9.49 7.35
C ALA A 29 -3.73 -10.35 8.54
N GLN A 30 -3.34 -9.68 9.61
CA GLN A 30 -2.85 -10.30 10.83
C GLN A 30 -3.59 -9.71 12.03
N ASP A 31 -3.89 -10.55 13.02
CA ASP A 31 -4.39 -10.08 14.31
C ASP A 31 -3.33 -9.22 15.00
N ALA A 32 -3.70 -8.00 15.39
CA ALA A 32 -2.77 -7.02 15.90
C ALA A 32 -2.23 -7.33 17.32
N ALA A 33 -2.91 -8.19 18.09
CA ALA A 33 -2.53 -8.54 19.45
C ALA A 33 -1.72 -9.84 19.52
N THR A 34 -2.13 -10.85 18.75
CA THR A 34 -1.53 -12.19 18.78
C THR A 34 -0.51 -12.42 17.68
N GLY A 35 -0.57 -11.64 16.59
CA GLY A 35 0.21 -11.89 15.39
C GLY A 35 -0.30 -13.07 14.56
N GLU A 36 -1.52 -13.56 14.81
CA GLU A 36 -2.10 -14.64 14.03
C GLU A 36 -2.41 -14.19 12.60
N ILE A 37 -1.98 -14.97 11.60
CA ILE A 37 -2.27 -14.69 10.20
C ILE A 37 -3.72 -15.10 9.91
N LEU A 38 -4.55 -14.13 9.53
CA LEU A 38 -5.97 -14.34 9.28
C LEU A 38 -6.24 -14.68 7.81
N MET A 39 -5.57 -13.99 6.89
CA MET A 39 -5.75 -14.19 5.45
C MET A 39 -4.63 -13.58 4.62
N MET A 40 -4.58 -14.03 3.36
CA MET A 40 -3.82 -13.39 2.28
C MET A 40 -4.80 -12.97 1.18
N ALA A 41 -4.58 -11.78 0.61
CA ALA A 41 -5.39 -11.21 -0.47
C ALA A 41 -4.53 -10.35 -1.42
N TRP A 42 -5.17 -9.85 -2.46
CA TRP A 42 -4.62 -8.87 -3.39
C TRP A 42 -5.36 -7.53 -3.23
N MET A 43 -4.65 -6.41 -3.28
CA MET A 43 -5.19 -5.05 -3.20
C MET A 43 -4.73 -4.19 -4.37
#